data_AF-A0A838PQG6-F1
#
_entry.id   AF-A0A838PQG6-F1
#
_cell.length_a   1.000
_cell.length_b   1.000
_cell.length_c   1.000
_cell.angle_alpha   90.00
_cell.angle_beta   90.00
_cell.angle_gamma   90.00
#
_symmetry.space_group_name_H-M   'P 1'
#
loop_
_entity.id
_entity.type
_entity.pdbx_description
1 polymer ?
#
loop_
_entity_poly.entity_id
_entity_poly.type
_entity_poly.pdbx_seq_one_letter_code
_entity_poly.pdbx_strand_id
1 'polypeptide(L)'
;ALTVPDAGSPVAPLPAAGVVALAVALLPRVAWLLGAAAALLWLALGAGLGGAALLASLAVAPTPLLLVRAGPAWSVPAIAPLLGTIALGPAFVAVAGLASTPARRAGLGAAGYLWLAGAEVLAGDSLLYGAPAAVPAPSAWVGSLPSALTDVVPSFLSTPALAPALAWALFAALLPLAVRGRSPQLDFARGSIWAGGLIAALLVLGDLLASGGAGLDTRGTVVGPLVGLALAVAAATLRSGSSDVPRSRGERPPADAMDRRSLRRMAAL
;
A
#
# COMPACT_ATOMS: atom_id res chain seq x y z
N ALA A 1 11.46 -12.20 -46.91
CA ALA A 1 10.21 -12.52 -46.20
C ALA A 1 10.44 -13.81 -45.42
N LEU A 2 10.50 -13.73 -44.08
CA LEU A 2 10.62 -14.91 -43.22
C LEU A 2 9.23 -15.49 -43.03
N THR A 3 8.96 -16.63 -43.65
CA THR A 3 7.76 -17.44 -43.40
C THR A 3 7.91 -18.07 -42.02
N VAL A 4 7.23 -17.50 -41.03
CA VAL A 4 7.03 -18.16 -39.73
C VAL A 4 6.17 -19.41 -40.00
N PRO A 5 6.64 -20.62 -39.63
CA PRO A 5 5.82 -21.82 -39.80
C PRO A 5 4.56 -21.70 -38.93
N ASP A 6 3.40 -21.96 -39.53
CA ASP A 6 2.11 -22.12 -38.85
C ASP A 6 2.17 -23.35 -37.93
N ALA A 7 2.81 -23.20 -36.78
CA ALA A 7 2.67 -24.13 -35.68
C ALA A 7 1.25 -23.94 -35.14
N GLY A 8 0.30 -24.71 -35.68
CA GLY A 8 -1.07 -24.77 -35.20
C GLY A 8 -1.07 -25.05 -33.71
N SER A 9 -1.22 -24.00 -32.90
CA SER A 9 -1.26 -24.12 -31.46
C SER A 9 -2.55 -24.85 -31.10
N PRO A 10 -2.50 -26.06 -30.49
CA PRO A 10 -3.70 -26.85 -30.20
C PRO A 10 -4.55 -26.26 -29.07
N VAL A 11 -4.15 -25.11 -28.53
CA VAL A 11 -4.82 -24.45 -27.41
C VAL A 11 -5.51 -23.22 -27.96
N ALA A 12 -6.84 -23.27 -28.05
CA ALA A 12 -7.63 -22.08 -28.31
C ALA A 12 -7.25 -21.01 -27.25
N PRO A 13 -6.89 -19.78 -27.64
CA PRO A 13 -6.36 -18.78 -26.71
C PRO A 13 -7.40 -18.34 -25.66
N LEU A 14 -8.70 -18.48 -25.97
CA LEU A 14 -9.82 -18.13 -25.10
C LEU A 14 -9.91 -18.98 -23.82
N PRO A 15 -9.95 -20.33 -23.86
CA PRO A 15 -9.99 -21.15 -22.65
C PRO A 15 -8.70 -21.02 -21.82
N ALA A 16 -7.53 -20.85 -22.45
CA ALA A 16 -6.28 -20.62 -21.72
C ALA A 16 -6.32 -19.31 -20.93
N ALA A 17 -6.81 -18.22 -21.54
CA ALA A 17 -7.02 -16.95 -20.84
C ALA A 17 -8.04 -17.07 -19.71
N GLY A 18 -9.11 -17.86 -19.90
CA GLY A 18 -10.12 -18.13 -18.88
C GLY A 18 -9.56 -18.85 -17.66
N VAL A 19 -8.75 -19.89 -17.85
CA VAL A 19 -8.11 -20.64 -16.74
C VAL A 19 -7.11 -19.77 -15.99
N VAL A 20 -6.32 -18.95 -16.70
CA VAL A 20 -5.40 -18.01 -16.06
C VAL A 20 -6.16 -16.96 -15.27
N ALA A 21 -7.22 -16.37 -15.82
CA ALA A 21 -8.05 -15.40 -15.11
C ALA A 21 -8.73 -16.02 -13.87
N LEU A 22 -9.22 -17.26 -13.99
CA LEU A 22 -9.84 -17.99 -12.89
C LEU A 22 -8.80 -18.33 -11.81
N ALA A 23 -7.60 -18.76 -12.18
CA ALA A 23 -6.51 -19.05 -11.25
C ALA A 23 -6.02 -17.78 -10.53
N VAL A 24 -5.93 -16.65 -11.24
CA VAL A 24 -5.61 -15.33 -10.66
C VAL A 24 -6.73 -14.86 -9.71
N ALA A 25 -7.99 -15.10 -10.05
CA ALA A 25 -9.13 -14.76 -9.21
C ALA A 25 -9.24 -15.65 -7.96
N LEU A 26 -8.92 -16.94 -8.08
CA LEU A 26 -9.04 -17.93 -7.00
C LEU A 26 -7.83 -17.95 -6.07
N LEU A 27 -6.62 -17.71 -6.58
CA LEU A 27 -5.39 -17.66 -5.79
C LEU A 27 -4.64 -16.34 -5.99
N PRO A 28 -5.22 -15.19 -5.62
CA PRO A 28 -4.60 -13.87 -5.80
C PRO A 28 -3.23 -13.77 -5.12
N ARG A 29 -3.00 -14.52 -4.04
CA ARG A 29 -1.69 -14.59 -3.36
C ARG A 29 -0.64 -15.31 -4.18
N VAL A 30 -0.99 -16.44 -4.80
CA VAL A 30 -0.06 -17.22 -5.61
C VAL A 30 0.24 -16.45 -6.89
N ALA A 31 -0.78 -15.86 -7.53
CA ALA A 31 -0.61 -15.00 -8.69
C ALA A 31 0.32 -13.81 -8.39
N TRP A 32 0.17 -13.16 -7.23
CA TRP A 32 1.06 -12.07 -6.82
C TRP A 32 2.51 -12.55 -6.60
N LEU A 33 2.71 -13.66 -5.87
CA LEU A 33 4.05 -14.19 -5.62
C LEU A 33 4.74 -14.66 -6.89
N LEU A 34 4.01 -15.32 -7.80
CA LEU A 34 4.53 -15.72 -9.10
C LEU A 34 4.85 -14.50 -9.97
N GLY A 35 3.99 -13.48 -9.97
CA GLY A 35 4.24 -12.23 -10.69
C GLY A 35 5.47 -11.50 -10.17
N ALA A 36 5.61 -11.37 -8.84
CA ALA A 36 6.79 -10.78 -8.22
C ALA A 36 8.04 -11.61 -8.52
N ALA A 37 7.99 -12.93 -8.37
CA ALA A 37 9.11 -13.82 -8.68
C ALA A 37 9.51 -13.74 -10.16
N ALA A 38 8.54 -13.73 -11.08
CA ALA A 38 8.78 -13.59 -12.50
C ALA A 38 9.41 -12.24 -12.84
N ALA A 39 8.93 -11.14 -12.24
CA ALA A 39 9.52 -9.81 -12.43
C ALA A 39 10.96 -9.74 -11.91
N LEU A 40 11.22 -10.27 -10.71
CA LEU A 40 12.57 -10.33 -10.13
C LEU A 40 13.52 -11.21 -10.96
N LEU A 41 13.03 -12.36 -11.42
CA LEU A 41 13.80 -13.28 -12.26
C LEU A 41 14.09 -12.67 -13.64
N TRP A 42 13.11 -11.97 -14.22
CA TRP A 42 13.30 -11.24 -15.46
C TRP A 42 14.32 -10.12 -15.30
N LEU A 43 14.26 -9.34 -14.21
CA LEU A 43 15.28 -8.32 -13.92
C LEU A 43 16.67 -8.96 -13.80
N ALA A 44 16.80 -10.05 -13.04
CA ALA A 44 18.09 -10.69 -12.78
C ALA A 44 18.68 -11.39 -14.01
N LEU A 45 17.89 -12.25 -14.68
CA LEU A 45 18.36 -13.13 -15.75
C LEU A 45 18.08 -12.58 -17.15
N GLY A 46 16.93 -11.93 -17.34
CA GLY A 46 16.50 -11.41 -18.64
C GLY A 46 17.15 -10.07 -18.98
N ALA A 47 17.10 -9.12 -18.04
CA ALA A 47 17.65 -7.78 -18.22
C ALA A 47 19.10 -7.65 -17.74
N GLY A 48 19.64 -8.66 -17.04
CA GLY A 48 20.99 -8.62 -16.46
C GLY A 48 21.14 -7.60 -15.32
N LEU A 49 20.04 -7.15 -14.71
CA LEU A 49 19.99 -6.15 -13.65
C LEU A 49 19.95 -6.84 -12.27
N GLY A 50 20.93 -7.70 -12.00
CA GLY A 50 20.97 -8.51 -10.78
C GLY A 50 20.96 -7.69 -9.49
N GLY A 51 21.60 -6.53 -9.48
CA GLY A 51 21.58 -5.60 -8.35
C GLY A 51 20.20 -4.97 -8.13
N ALA A 52 19.53 -4.55 -9.20
CA ALA A 52 18.17 -4.03 -9.10
C ALA A 52 17.17 -5.10 -8.62
N ALA A 53 17.32 -6.34 -9.09
CA ALA A 53 16.50 -7.45 -8.62
C ALA A 53 16.68 -7.70 -7.10
N LEU A 54 17.93 -7.64 -6.60
CA LEU A 54 18.21 -7.76 -5.17
C LEU A 54 17.51 -6.65 -4.37
N LEU A 55 17.67 -5.39 -4.77
CA LEU A 55 17.05 -4.27 -4.06
C LEU A 55 15.51 -4.32 -4.11
N ALA A 56 14.94 -4.61 -5.28
CA ALA A 56 13.51 -4.80 -5.43
C ALA A 56 13.00 -5.93 -4.53
N SER A 57 13.77 -7.02 -4.39
CA SER A 57 13.41 -8.12 -3.47
C SER A 57 13.35 -7.68 -2.01
N LEU A 58 14.21 -6.74 -1.57
CA LEU A 58 14.18 -6.18 -0.21
C LEU A 58 12.95 -5.31 0.04
N ALA A 59 12.39 -4.66 -0.98
CA ALA A 59 11.11 -3.94 -0.87
C ALA A 59 9.90 -4.89 -0.94
N VAL A 60 9.97 -5.92 -1.79
CA VAL A 60 8.89 -6.89 -2.02
C VAL A 60 8.73 -7.86 -0.85
N ALA A 61 9.84 -8.44 -0.34
CA ALA A 61 9.81 -9.52 0.65
C ALA A 61 9.14 -9.17 1.99
N PRO A 62 9.25 -7.95 2.55
CA PRO A 62 8.53 -7.55 3.75
C PRO A 62 7.01 -7.52 3.55
N THR A 63 6.52 -7.33 2.32
CA THR A 63 5.08 -7.18 2.03
C THR A 63 4.24 -8.38 2.48
N PRO A 64 4.53 -9.64 2.07
CA PRO A 64 3.79 -10.81 2.56
C PRO A 64 3.98 -11.07 4.06
N LEU A 65 5.15 -10.71 4.63
CA LEU A 65 5.45 -10.89 6.06
C LEU A 65 4.65 -9.91 6.94
N LEU A 66 4.52 -8.66 6.51
CA LEU A 66 3.75 -7.63 7.20
C LEU A 66 2.24 -7.78 6.95
N LEU A 67 1.84 -8.42 5.85
CA LEU A 67 0.45 -8.51 5.37
C LEU A 67 -0.06 -9.94 5.20
N VAL A 68 0.35 -10.88 6.04
CA VAL A 68 0.06 -12.35 5.96
C VAL A 68 -1.42 -12.68 5.66
N ARG A 69 -2.36 -11.84 6.08
CA ARG A 69 -3.81 -12.07 5.94
C ARG A 69 -4.54 -11.07 5.04
N ALA A 70 -3.83 -10.26 4.26
CA ALA A 70 -4.42 -9.20 3.44
C ALA A 70 -4.02 -9.33 1.96
N GLY A 71 -4.37 -10.47 1.34
CA GLY A 71 -4.00 -10.82 -0.03
C GLY A 71 -4.15 -9.71 -1.07
N PRO A 72 -5.32 -9.06 -1.23
CA PRO A 72 -5.48 -7.97 -2.21
C PRO A 72 -4.69 -6.70 -1.84
N ALA A 73 -4.31 -6.53 -0.57
CA ALA A 73 -3.54 -5.38 -0.12
C ALA A 73 -2.03 -5.50 -0.42
N TRP A 74 -1.56 -6.63 -0.96
CA TRP A 74 -0.14 -6.84 -1.24
C TRP A 74 0.41 -5.92 -2.35
N SER A 75 -0.44 -5.45 -3.27
CA SER A 75 -0.02 -4.49 -4.29
C SER A 75 -0.14 -3.03 -3.85
N VAL A 76 -0.80 -2.75 -2.71
CA VAL A 76 -1.06 -1.38 -2.25
C VAL A 76 0.24 -0.60 -1.99
N PRO A 77 1.29 -1.16 -1.38
CA PRO A 77 2.57 -0.46 -1.19
C PRO A 77 3.18 0.11 -2.47
N ALA A 78 2.94 -0.51 -3.64
CA ALA A 78 3.45 -0.03 -4.92
C ALA A 78 2.83 1.31 -5.36
N ILE A 79 1.74 1.76 -4.74
CA ILE A 79 1.14 3.07 -4.98
C ILE A 79 2.02 4.19 -4.38
N ALA A 80 2.77 3.91 -3.31
CA ALA A 80 3.60 4.92 -2.65
C ALA A 80 4.62 5.58 -3.60
N PRO A 81 5.46 4.85 -4.37
CA PRO A 81 6.35 5.47 -5.35
C PRO A 81 5.60 6.22 -6.46
N LEU A 82 4.44 5.72 -6.91
CA LEU A 82 3.60 6.43 -7.89
C LEU A 82 3.06 7.76 -7.37
N LEU A 83 2.72 7.85 -6.09
CA LEU A 83 2.38 9.12 -5.46
C LEU A 83 3.62 10.00 -5.29
N GLY A 84 4.79 9.42 -5.06
CA GLY A 84 6.07 10.11 -5.00
C GLY A 84 6.40 10.91 -6.27
N THR A 85 6.09 10.37 -7.46
CA THR A 85 6.36 11.07 -8.74
C THR A 85 5.60 12.37 -8.90
N ILE A 86 4.48 12.55 -8.18
CA ILE A 86 3.68 13.78 -8.13
C ILE A 86 3.77 14.50 -6.78
N ALA A 87 4.84 14.25 -6.01
CA ALA A 87 5.08 14.85 -4.70
C ALA A 87 3.93 14.62 -3.68
N LEU A 88 3.27 13.47 -3.76
CA LEU A 88 2.20 13.04 -2.84
C LEU A 88 2.57 11.79 -2.04
N GLY A 89 3.83 11.34 -2.07
CA GLY A 89 4.29 10.12 -1.37
C GLY A 89 3.72 9.96 0.04
N PRO A 90 3.84 10.97 0.93
CA PRO A 90 3.32 10.87 2.30
C PRO A 90 1.80 10.74 2.43
N ALA A 91 1.01 11.07 1.40
CA ALA A 91 -0.43 10.84 1.40
C ALA A 91 -0.77 9.33 1.52
N PHE A 92 0.17 8.47 1.11
CA PHE A 92 0.04 7.02 1.27
C PHE A 92 -0.14 6.59 2.73
N VAL A 93 0.41 7.33 3.70
CA VAL A 93 0.25 7.03 5.13
C VAL A 93 -1.23 7.05 5.53
N ALA A 94 -2.02 7.94 4.94
CA ALA A 94 -3.46 7.98 5.18
C ALA A 94 -4.17 6.77 4.55
N VAL A 95 -3.80 6.37 3.33
CA VAL A 95 -4.31 5.17 2.65
C VAL A 95 -4.02 3.92 3.48
N ALA A 96 -2.80 3.79 4.00
CA ALA A 96 -2.40 2.72 4.90
C ALA A 96 -3.25 2.71 6.19
N GLY A 97 -3.54 3.88 6.74
CA GLY A 97 -4.38 4.05 7.93
C GLY A 97 -5.84 3.61 7.76
N LEU A 98 -6.33 3.43 6.53
CA LEU A 98 -7.68 2.92 6.26
C LEU A 98 -7.82 1.40 6.47
N ALA A 99 -6.72 0.68 6.69
CA ALA A 99 -6.79 -0.75 6.96
C ALA A 99 -7.56 -1.08 8.26
N SER A 100 -8.08 -2.30 8.37
CA SER A 100 -8.99 -2.68 9.45
C SER A 100 -8.33 -2.83 10.83
N THR A 101 -7.04 -3.19 10.89
CA THR A 101 -6.32 -3.44 12.14
C THR A 101 -5.09 -2.55 12.27
N PRO A 102 -4.68 -2.14 13.49
CA PRO A 102 -3.51 -1.28 13.68
C PRO A 102 -2.23 -1.91 13.13
N ALA A 103 -2.03 -3.22 13.31
CA ALA A 103 -0.90 -3.94 12.76
C ALA A 103 -0.84 -3.89 11.22
N ARG A 104 -2.00 -4.01 10.54
CA ARG A 104 -2.06 -3.88 9.07
C ARG A 104 -1.79 -2.46 8.60
N ARG A 105 -2.26 -1.45 9.35
CA ARG A 105 -1.99 -0.03 9.04
C ARG A 105 -0.49 0.26 9.15
N ALA A 106 0.12 -0.16 10.26
CA ALA A 106 1.55 -0.03 10.49
C ALA A 106 2.36 -0.77 9.41
N GLY A 107 2.00 -2.03 9.13
CA GLY A 107 2.64 -2.84 8.11
C GLY A 107 2.55 -2.24 6.71
N LEU A 108 1.37 -1.72 6.32
CA LEU A 108 1.20 -1.00 5.06
C LEU A 108 2.04 0.27 5.04
N GLY A 109 2.04 1.08 6.10
CA GLY A 109 2.83 2.31 6.19
C GLY A 109 4.33 2.03 6.01
N ALA A 110 4.87 1.05 6.74
CA ALA A 110 6.26 0.62 6.59
C ALA A 110 6.55 0.10 5.18
N ALA A 111 5.71 -0.80 4.66
CA ALA A 111 5.90 -1.37 3.33
C ALA A 111 5.86 -0.31 2.23
N GLY A 112 4.90 0.63 2.28
CA GLY A 112 4.81 1.73 1.31
C GLY A 112 6.08 2.58 1.28
N TYR A 113 6.64 2.89 2.45
CA TYR A 113 7.92 3.60 2.50
C TYR A 113 9.07 2.78 1.91
N LEU A 114 9.17 1.47 2.21
CA LEU A 114 10.22 0.62 1.65
C LEU A 114 10.15 0.53 0.11
N TRP A 115 8.94 0.47 -0.44
CA TRP A 115 8.71 0.54 -1.89
C TRP A 115 9.13 1.90 -2.48
N LEU A 116 8.80 3.00 -1.80
CA LEU A 116 9.19 4.34 -2.23
C LEU A 116 10.71 4.52 -2.17
N ALA A 117 11.36 4.17 -1.06
CA ALA A 117 12.80 4.30 -0.88
C ALA A 117 13.58 3.41 -1.87
N GLY A 118 13.10 2.18 -2.13
CA GLY A 118 13.66 1.32 -3.16
C GLY A 118 13.57 1.94 -4.56
N ALA A 119 12.44 2.60 -4.88
CA ALA A 119 12.27 3.30 -6.15
C ALA A 119 13.20 4.52 -6.29
N GLU A 120 13.42 5.30 -5.22
CA GLU A 120 14.38 6.42 -5.22
C GLU A 120 15.80 5.93 -5.49
N VAL A 121 16.21 4.85 -4.82
CA VAL A 121 17.55 4.26 -5.01
C VAL A 121 17.72 3.70 -6.43
N LEU A 122 16.68 3.10 -7.01
CA LEU A 122 16.73 2.59 -8.39
C LEU A 122 16.73 3.71 -9.45
N ALA A 123 15.91 4.74 -9.25
CA ALA A 123 15.79 5.86 -10.18
C ALA A 123 16.98 6.81 -10.10
N GLY A 124 17.61 6.92 -8.92
CA GLY A 124 18.59 7.97 -8.63
C GLY A 124 17.96 9.36 -8.45
N ASP A 125 16.63 9.43 -8.33
CA ASP A 125 15.85 10.66 -8.21
C ASP A 125 15.25 10.83 -6.80
N SER A 126 14.93 12.08 -6.44
CA SER A 126 14.17 12.43 -5.23
C SER A 126 12.66 12.31 -5.45
N LEU A 127 12.04 11.31 -4.81
CA LEU A 127 10.57 11.16 -4.74
C LEU A 127 10.01 11.74 -3.42
N LEU A 128 10.78 11.64 -2.34
CA LEU A 128 10.52 12.19 -1.01
C LEU A 128 11.80 12.70 -0.35
N TYR A 129 12.85 11.87 -0.28
CA TYR A 129 14.15 12.22 0.34
C TYR A 129 15.34 12.03 -0.61
N GLY A 130 15.17 11.23 -1.66
CA GLY A 130 16.25 10.79 -2.55
C GLY A 130 17.02 9.58 -2.03
N ALA A 131 17.88 9.05 -2.89
CA ALA A 131 18.78 7.96 -2.52
C ALA A 131 19.74 8.41 -1.39
N PRO A 132 19.98 7.58 -0.36
CA PRO A 132 20.96 7.90 0.68
C PRO A 132 22.34 8.13 0.06
N ALA A 133 23.08 9.16 0.50
CA ALA A 133 24.36 9.53 -0.10
C ALA A 133 25.44 8.44 -0.01
N ALA A 134 25.33 7.53 0.94
CA ALA A 134 26.20 6.37 1.05
C ALA A 134 25.98 5.32 -0.06
N VAL A 135 24.84 5.38 -0.76
CA VAL A 135 24.52 4.44 -1.84
C VAL A 135 25.17 4.95 -3.15
N PRO A 136 26.00 4.13 -3.82
CA PRO A 136 26.60 4.51 -5.10
C PRO A 136 25.54 4.77 -6.19
N ALA A 137 25.93 5.53 -7.22
CA ALA A 137 25.06 5.79 -8.37
C ALA A 137 24.53 4.47 -9.00
N PRO A 138 23.26 4.42 -9.46
CA PRO A 138 22.65 3.20 -9.98
C PRO A 138 23.48 2.46 -11.04
N SER A 139 24.14 3.21 -11.93
CA SER A 139 25.00 2.66 -12.99
C SER A 139 26.16 1.81 -12.49
N ALA A 140 26.60 1.98 -11.23
CA ALA A 140 27.73 1.25 -10.66
C ALA A 140 27.37 -0.15 -10.16
N TRP A 141 26.10 -0.40 -9.79
CA TRP A 141 25.70 -1.62 -9.09
C TRP A 141 24.46 -2.31 -9.66
N VAL A 142 23.59 -1.62 -10.42
CA VAL A 142 22.31 -2.19 -10.88
C VAL A 142 22.49 -3.48 -11.69
N GLY A 143 23.56 -3.58 -12.49
CA GLY A 143 23.91 -4.78 -13.26
C GLY A 143 24.69 -5.86 -12.47
N SER A 144 25.12 -5.57 -11.24
CA SER A 144 26.05 -6.40 -10.47
C SER A 144 25.45 -6.79 -9.12
N LEU A 145 25.04 -8.06 -9.00
CA LEU A 145 24.54 -8.61 -7.73
C LEU A 145 25.58 -8.47 -6.59
N PRO A 146 26.88 -8.81 -6.78
CA PRO A 146 27.88 -8.64 -5.73
C PRO A 146 28.01 -7.19 -5.27
N SER A 147 28.08 -6.22 -6.20
CA SER A 147 28.20 -4.80 -5.85
C SER A 147 26.98 -4.29 -5.09
N ALA A 148 25.78 -4.70 -5.49
CA ALA A 148 24.57 -4.36 -4.74
C ALA A 148 24.60 -4.94 -3.30
N LEU A 149 25.07 -6.18 -3.15
CA LEU A 149 25.15 -6.85 -1.86
C LEU A 149 26.19 -6.20 -0.92
N THR A 150 27.34 -5.77 -1.44
CA THR A 150 28.43 -5.20 -0.62
C THR A 150 28.27 -3.71 -0.38
N ASP A 151 27.71 -2.97 -1.34
CA ASP A 151 27.78 -1.50 -1.32
C ASP A 151 26.42 -0.87 -1.01
N VAL A 152 25.31 -1.48 -1.48
CA VAL A 152 23.97 -0.90 -1.35
C VAL A 152 23.26 -1.42 -0.10
N VAL A 153 23.21 -2.74 0.09
CA VAL A 153 22.46 -3.34 1.22
C VAL A 153 22.98 -2.87 2.58
N PRO A 154 24.31 -2.90 2.87
CA PRO A 154 24.81 -2.45 4.17
C PRO A 154 24.59 -0.96 4.37
N SER A 155 24.75 -0.14 3.33
CA SER A 155 24.50 1.32 3.39
C SER A 155 23.03 1.62 3.69
N PHE A 156 22.10 0.85 3.11
CA PHE A 156 20.67 0.99 3.38
C PHE A 156 20.28 0.57 4.81
N LEU A 157 20.93 -0.46 5.36
CA LEU A 157 20.62 -1.00 6.69
C LEU A 157 21.34 -0.25 7.84
N SER A 158 22.51 0.31 7.58
CA SER A 158 23.32 1.02 8.60
C SER A 158 22.96 2.50 8.75
N THR A 159 22.28 3.08 7.76
CA THR A 159 21.84 4.47 7.81
C THR A 159 20.51 4.63 8.54
N PRO A 160 20.17 5.84 9.02
CA PRO A 160 18.84 6.15 9.53
C PRO A 160 17.74 6.11 8.45
N ALA A 161 18.01 5.57 7.26
CA ALA A 161 17.09 5.44 6.14
C ALA A 161 15.83 4.62 6.46
N LEU A 162 15.86 3.77 7.49
CA LEU A 162 14.69 3.02 7.98
C LEU A 162 13.81 3.80 8.97
N ALA A 163 14.29 4.92 9.53
CA ALA A 163 13.53 5.71 10.49
C ALA A 163 12.20 6.27 9.93
N PRO A 164 12.13 6.73 8.67
CA PRO A 164 10.85 7.12 8.10
C PRO A 164 9.87 5.96 7.91
N ALA A 165 10.33 4.73 7.72
CA ALA A 165 9.45 3.55 7.70
C ALA A 165 8.69 3.39 9.02
N LEU A 166 9.39 3.62 10.14
CA LEU A 166 8.79 3.59 11.49
C LEU A 166 7.81 4.75 11.69
N ALA A 167 8.16 5.95 11.23
CA ALA A 167 7.25 7.10 11.29
C ALA A 167 5.98 6.85 10.47
N TRP A 168 6.11 6.36 9.24
CA TRP A 168 4.97 6.01 8.38
C TRP A 168 4.10 4.92 9.03
N ALA A 169 4.71 3.89 9.60
CA ALA A 169 3.99 2.85 10.32
C ALA A 169 3.20 3.41 11.52
N LEU A 170 3.85 4.24 12.33
CA LEU A 170 3.24 4.86 13.52
C LEU A 170 2.07 5.76 13.14
N PHE A 171 2.27 6.71 12.21
CA PHE A 171 1.22 7.64 11.81
C PHE A 171 0.06 6.93 11.10
N ALA A 172 0.32 5.89 10.30
CA ALA A 172 -0.74 5.06 9.73
C ALA A 172 -1.57 4.36 10.84
N ALA A 173 -0.91 3.83 11.88
CA ALA A 173 -1.61 3.19 13.00
C ALA A 173 -2.46 4.18 13.82
N LEU A 174 -1.95 5.41 14.02
CA LEU A 174 -2.60 6.47 14.80
C LEU A 174 -3.75 7.17 14.08
N LEU A 175 -3.81 7.12 12.73
CA LEU A 175 -4.80 7.86 11.95
C LEU A 175 -6.25 7.68 12.45
N PRO A 176 -6.73 6.48 12.80
CA PRO A 176 -8.13 6.31 13.20
C PRO A 176 -8.43 6.77 14.62
N LEU A 177 -7.40 7.13 15.39
CA LEU A 177 -7.57 7.86 16.64
C LEU A 177 -7.86 9.34 16.37
N ALA A 178 -7.28 9.89 15.30
CA ALA A 178 -7.50 11.27 14.87
C ALA A 178 -8.86 11.44 14.18
N VAL A 179 -9.22 10.55 13.25
CA VAL A 179 -10.46 10.65 12.46
C VAL A 179 -11.39 9.48 12.81
N ARG A 180 -12.38 9.72 13.67
CA ARG A 180 -13.32 8.69 14.16
C ARG A 180 -14.68 8.71 13.44
N GLY A 181 -15.05 9.81 12.80
CA GLY A 181 -16.33 9.96 12.08
C GLY A 181 -17.52 10.35 12.96
N ARG A 182 -17.30 10.70 14.24
CA ARG A 182 -18.38 11.04 15.19
C ARG A 182 -18.76 12.53 15.19
N SER A 183 -17.81 13.42 14.90
CA SER A 183 -18.04 14.86 14.84
C SER A 183 -17.04 15.46 13.84
N PRO A 184 -17.51 16.14 12.78
CA PRO A 184 -16.62 16.66 11.73
C PRO A 184 -15.64 17.69 12.27
N GLN A 185 -16.06 18.50 13.25
CA GLN A 185 -15.20 19.51 13.89
C GLN A 185 -14.05 18.86 14.68
N LEU A 186 -14.36 17.85 15.51
CA LEU A 186 -13.34 17.14 16.28
C LEU A 186 -12.41 16.32 15.37
N ASP A 187 -12.94 15.70 14.32
CA ASP A 187 -12.16 14.93 13.36
C ASP A 187 -11.23 15.85 12.55
N PHE A 188 -11.68 17.06 12.18
CA PHE A 188 -10.83 18.05 11.51
C PHE A 188 -9.72 18.56 12.44
N ALA A 189 -10.04 18.90 13.70
CA ALA A 189 -9.05 19.37 14.66
C ALA A 189 -7.97 18.31 14.95
N ARG A 190 -8.38 17.08 15.27
CA ARG A 190 -7.45 15.98 15.53
C ARG A 190 -6.70 15.54 14.28
N GLY A 191 -7.38 15.53 13.13
CA GLY A 191 -6.76 15.26 11.84
C GLY A 191 -5.69 16.29 11.47
N SER A 192 -5.92 17.58 11.79
CA SER A 192 -4.93 18.64 11.62
C SER A 192 -3.71 18.43 12.52
N ILE A 193 -3.91 18.01 13.78
CA ILE A 193 -2.81 17.63 14.69
C ILE A 193 -2.01 16.45 14.13
N TRP A 194 -2.70 15.44 13.61
CA TRP A 194 -2.06 14.28 12.96
C TRP A 194 -1.24 14.70 11.73
N ALA A 195 -1.80 15.54 10.86
CA ALA A 195 -1.11 16.00 9.66
C ALA A 195 0.10 16.88 10.02
N GLY A 196 -0.06 17.81 10.95
CA GLY A 196 1.04 18.64 11.46
C GLY A 196 2.15 17.81 12.12
N GLY A 197 1.78 16.80 12.91
CA GLY A 197 2.73 15.86 13.49
C GLY A 197 3.51 15.06 12.44
N LEU A 198 2.83 14.62 11.37
CA LEU A 198 3.47 13.90 10.26
C LEU A 198 4.43 14.83 9.49
N ILE A 199 4.00 16.06 9.18
CA ILE A 199 4.86 17.07 8.53
C ILE A 199 6.11 17.32 9.38
N ALA A 200 5.95 17.56 10.68
CA ALA A 200 7.07 17.79 11.60
C ALA A 200 8.01 16.58 11.64
N ALA A 201 7.48 15.36 11.71
CA ALA A 201 8.29 14.14 11.69
C ALA A 201 9.08 13.99 10.38
N LEU A 202 8.45 14.29 9.22
CA LEU A 202 9.12 14.21 7.92
C LEU A 202 10.22 15.26 7.78
N LEU A 203 10.02 16.48 8.29
CA LEU A 203 11.05 17.53 8.29
C LEU A 203 12.25 17.14 9.17
N VAL A 204 12.00 16.70 10.41
CA VAL A 204 13.06 16.24 11.32
C VAL A 204 13.83 15.05 10.75
N LEU A 205 13.13 14.11 10.10
CA LEU A 205 13.78 12.98 9.43
C LEU A 205 14.58 13.43 8.20
N GLY A 206 14.08 14.41 7.45
CA GLY A 206 14.82 15.03 6.34
C GLY A 206 16.13 15.65 6.81
N ASP A 207 16.09 16.44 7.90
CA ASP A 207 17.29 17.04 8.50
C ASP A 207 18.26 15.97 9.01
N LEU A 208 17.75 14.92 9.67
CA LEU A 208 18.55 13.78 10.14
C LEU A 208 19.24 13.06 8.97
N LEU A 209 18.54 12.83 7.86
CA LEU A 209 19.09 12.18 6.68
C LEU A 209 20.10 13.09 5.94
N ALA A 210 19.84 14.39 5.89
CA ALA A 210 20.74 15.37 5.30
C ALA A 210 22.03 15.54 6.10
N SER A 211 21.98 15.41 7.43
CA SER A 211 23.18 15.37 8.27
C SER A 211 24.09 14.17 7.95
N GLY A 212 23.52 13.11 7.36
CA GLY A 212 24.25 11.96 6.80
C GLY A 212 24.69 12.14 5.34
N GLY A 213 24.55 13.34 4.77
CA GLY A 213 24.99 13.68 3.41
C GLY A 213 23.93 13.55 2.31
N ALA A 214 22.68 13.17 2.61
CA ALA A 214 21.63 13.08 1.61
C ALA A 214 21.21 14.46 1.07
N GLY A 215 20.99 14.58 -0.24
CA GLY A 215 20.54 15.82 -0.88
C GLY A 215 19.11 16.19 -0.48
N LEU A 216 18.92 17.43 -0.02
CA LEU A 216 17.64 17.97 0.45
C LEU A 216 16.73 18.36 -0.71
N ASP A 217 15.89 17.43 -1.18
CA ASP A 217 14.70 17.79 -1.96
C ASP A 217 13.48 17.10 -1.33
N THR A 218 12.96 17.71 -0.26
CA THR A 218 11.86 17.20 0.58
C THR A 218 10.50 17.35 -0.10
N ARG A 219 10.37 16.74 -1.27
CA ARG A 219 9.19 16.84 -2.13
C ARG A 219 7.96 16.30 -1.42
N GLY A 220 6.90 17.09 -1.40
CA GLY A 220 5.60 16.64 -0.93
C GLY A 220 5.45 16.50 0.59
N THR A 221 6.43 16.97 1.38
CA THR A 221 6.39 16.88 2.85
C THR A 221 5.19 17.60 3.46
N VAL A 222 4.73 18.71 2.87
CA VAL A 222 3.54 19.44 3.31
C VAL A 222 2.28 18.99 2.59
N VAL A 223 2.32 18.89 1.26
CA VAL A 223 1.13 18.59 0.43
C VAL A 223 0.62 17.16 0.69
N GLY A 224 1.53 16.19 0.79
CA GLY A 224 1.18 14.77 1.02
C GLY A 224 0.33 14.55 2.28
N PRO A 225 0.77 14.98 3.47
CA PRO A 225 -0.01 14.81 4.70
C PRO A 225 -1.36 15.54 4.67
N LEU A 226 -1.46 16.71 4.04
CA LEU A 226 -2.72 17.45 3.88
C LEU A 226 -3.70 16.73 2.97
N VAL A 227 -3.25 16.20 1.83
CA VAL A 227 -4.07 15.36 0.95
C VAL A 227 -4.48 14.08 1.66
N GLY A 228 -3.57 13.45 2.41
CA GLY A 228 -3.87 12.28 3.24
C GLY A 228 -4.97 12.56 4.27
N LEU A 229 -4.91 13.71 4.95
CA LEU A 229 -5.96 14.14 5.86
C LEU A 229 -7.31 14.29 5.15
N ALA A 230 -7.33 14.96 3.98
CA ALA A 230 -8.55 15.13 3.20
C ALA A 230 -9.17 13.76 2.82
N LEU A 231 -8.35 12.81 2.36
CA LEU A 231 -8.78 11.43 2.05
C LEU A 231 -9.34 10.72 3.29
N ALA A 232 -8.70 10.86 4.45
CA ALA A 232 -9.14 10.23 5.69
C ALA A 232 -10.49 10.76 6.16
N VAL A 233 -10.70 12.08 6.09
CA VAL A 233 -11.98 12.74 6.43
C VAL A 233 -13.06 12.31 5.45
N ALA A 234 -12.79 12.35 4.13
CA ALA A 234 -13.74 11.90 3.11
C ALA A 234 -14.17 10.44 3.36
N ALA A 235 -13.21 9.54 3.59
CA ALA A 235 -13.50 8.15 3.89
C ALA A 235 -14.33 7.97 5.18
N ALA A 236 -14.11 8.81 6.20
CA ALA A 236 -14.92 8.79 7.42
C ALA A 236 -16.36 9.26 7.18
N THR A 237 -16.56 10.33 6.41
CA THR A 237 -17.91 10.83 6.08
C THR A 237 -18.75 9.81 5.32
N LEU A 238 -18.15 9.08 4.36
CA LEU A 238 -18.83 8.04 3.59
C LEU A 238 -19.26 6.85 4.46
N ARG A 239 -18.47 6.49 5.48
CA ARG A 239 -18.83 5.43 6.45
C ARG A 239 -19.99 5.85 7.35
N SER A 240 -20.03 7.10 7.78
CA SER A 240 -21.12 7.61 8.62
C SER A 240 -22.45 7.60 7.87
N GLY A 241 -22.49 8.06 6.62
CA GLY A 241 -23.72 8.10 5.81
C GLY A 241 -24.35 6.73 5.51
N SER A 242 -23.55 5.65 5.48
CA SER A 242 -24.06 4.29 5.26
C SER A 242 -24.82 3.73 6.46
N SER A 243 -24.63 4.31 7.65
CA SER A 243 -25.28 3.86 8.89
C SER A 243 -26.66 4.50 9.09
N ASP A 244 -26.93 5.60 8.40
CA ASP A 244 -28.18 6.37 8.47
C ASP A 244 -29.23 5.93 7.45
N VAL A 245 -28.94 4.93 6.61
CA VAL A 245 -30.03 4.24 5.88
C VAL A 245 -30.95 3.73 6.98
N PRO A 246 -32.17 4.29 7.10
CA PRO A 246 -33.12 3.77 8.05
C PRO A 246 -33.25 2.32 7.61
N ARG A 247 -32.78 1.39 8.44
CA ARG A 247 -33.42 0.09 8.43
C ARG A 247 -34.87 0.50 8.62
N SER A 248 -35.63 0.46 7.53
CA SER A 248 -37.05 0.19 7.60
C SER A 248 -37.05 -1.10 8.39
N ARG A 249 -37.06 -0.89 9.71
CA ARG A 249 -37.63 -1.77 10.69
C ARG A 249 -38.88 -2.12 9.94
N GLY A 250 -38.86 -3.31 9.34
CA GLY A 250 -40.11 -3.93 9.01
C GLY A 250 -40.91 -3.63 10.27
N GLU A 251 -42.01 -2.90 10.10
CA GLU A 251 -43.26 -3.62 10.07
C GLU A 251 -42.94 -5.12 9.95
N ARG A 252 -42.49 -5.71 11.06
CA ARG A 252 -42.92 -7.02 11.44
C ARG A 252 -44.41 -6.81 11.32
N PRO A 253 -45.07 -7.36 10.29
CA PRO A 253 -46.52 -7.37 10.31
C PRO A 253 -46.87 -7.85 11.72
N PRO A 254 -47.65 -7.06 12.48
CA PRO A 254 -47.85 -7.32 13.90
C PRO A 254 -48.15 -8.80 14.05
N ALA A 255 -47.29 -9.52 14.78
CA ALA A 255 -47.47 -10.95 15.01
C ALA A 255 -48.81 -11.25 15.70
N ASP A 256 -49.46 -10.21 16.24
CA ASP A 256 -50.81 -10.24 16.80
C ASP A 256 -51.95 -10.13 15.76
N ALA A 257 -51.66 -9.90 14.48
CA ALA A 257 -52.65 -9.95 13.40
C ALA A 257 -52.70 -11.31 12.69
N MET A 258 -51.98 -12.33 13.16
CA MET A 258 -52.29 -13.72 12.82
C MET A 258 -53.45 -14.22 13.68
N ASP A 259 -54.59 -13.59 13.42
CA ASP A 259 -55.92 -14.16 13.35
C ASP A 259 -56.30 -15.24 14.38
N ARG A 260 -56.76 -14.79 15.56
CA ARG A 260 -57.56 -15.62 16.48
C ARG A 260 -58.81 -16.24 15.82
N ARG A 261 -59.25 -15.80 14.62
CA ARG A 261 -60.37 -16.45 13.90
C ARG A 261 -59.94 -17.76 13.23
N SER A 262 -58.70 -17.88 12.77
CA SER A 262 -58.16 -19.14 12.23
C SER A 262 -58.04 -20.22 13.32
N LEU A 263 -57.60 -19.85 14.53
CA LEU A 263 -57.62 -20.76 15.69
C LEU A 263 -59.05 -21.16 16.13
N ARG A 264 -60.05 -20.27 16.00
CA ARG A 264 -61.44 -20.62 16.29
C ARG A 264 -62.09 -21.50 15.23
N ARG A 265 -61.67 -21.42 13.97
CA ARG A 265 -62.18 -22.30 12.89
C ARG A 265 -61.62 -23.72 12.98
N MET A 266 -60.40 -23.89 13.50
CA MET A 266 -59.81 -25.23 13.68
C MET A 266 -60.32 -25.97 14.93
N ALA A 267 -60.94 -25.27 15.90
CA ALA A 267 -61.51 -25.89 17.10
C ALA A 267 -62.99 -26.30 16.94
N ALA A 268 -63.61 -26.04 15.79
CA ALA A 268 -65.02 -26.33 15.51
C ALA A 268 -65.23 -27.45 14.47
N LEU A 269 -64.16 -28.15 14.10
CA LEU A 269 -64.15 -29.37 13.28
C LEU A 269 -63.61 -30.52 14.15
#